data_AF-A0A6B3MCU0-F1
#
_entry.id   AF-A0A6B3MCU0-F1
#
_cell.length_a   1.000
_cell.length_b   1.000
_cell.length_c   1.000
_cell.angle_alpha   90.00
_cell.angle_beta   90.00
_cell.angle_gamma   90.00
#
_symmetry.space_group_name_H-M   'P 1'
#
loop_
_entity.id
_entity.type
_entity.pdbx_description
1 polymer ?
#
loop_
_entity_poly.entity_id
_entity_poly.type
_entity_poly.pdbx_seq_one_letter_code
_entity_poly.pdbx_strand_id
1 'polypeptide(L)'
;MTESEPGSITNLEGNWQLTGSLITISFTKEVVSGQMFCNTYFGTYTTSTTSTCEGEIKLDSLACTQVGCQENSQEYQYLKALQSATSYLVSETTLSIGELEFSRVAE
;
A
#
# COMPACT_ATOMS: atom_id res chain seq x y z
N MET A 1 19.76 -19.61 -1.24
CA MET A 1 19.06 -20.30 -0.15
C MET A 1 19.14 -19.35 1.03
N THR A 2 18.16 -18.44 1.06
CA THR A 2 17.03 -18.46 2.02
C THR A 2 17.51 -18.00 3.38
N GLU A 3 17.35 -16.71 3.65
CA GLU A 3 17.19 -16.16 5.00
C GLU A 3 16.79 -14.70 4.83
N SER A 4 15.56 -14.50 4.34
CA SER A 4 14.79 -13.37 4.85
C SER A 4 14.50 -13.75 6.29
N GLU A 5 15.30 -13.21 7.21
CA GLU A 5 15.14 -13.39 8.66
C GLU A 5 13.66 -13.24 9.04
N PRO A 6 13.18 -13.90 10.11
CA PRO A 6 11.88 -13.62 10.71
C PRO A 6 11.94 -12.23 11.37
N GLY A 7 12.08 -11.21 10.53
CA GLY A 7 12.18 -9.82 10.90
C GLY A 7 10.86 -9.41 11.50
N SER A 8 10.92 -8.97 12.74
CA SER A 8 9.91 -8.16 13.42
C SER A 8 9.08 -7.38 12.41
N ILE A 9 7.76 -7.50 12.48
CA ILE A 9 6.83 -6.78 11.59
C ILE A 9 6.86 -5.30 11.98
N THR A 10 7.96 -4.64 11.65
CA THR A 10 8.21 -3.21 11.88
C THR A 10 8.26 -2.45 10.55
N ASN A 11 8.02 -3.14 9.42
CA ASN A 11 8.10 -2.55 8.10
C ASN A 11 6.81 -2.76 7.32
N LEU A 12 6.46 -1.78 6.49
CA LEU A 12 5.30 -1.79 5.59
C LEU A 12 5.37 -2.89 4.53
N GLU A 13 6.54 -3.50 4.38
CA GLU A 13 6.86 -4.47 3.34
C GLU A 13 5.96 -5.70 3.39
N GLY A 14 5.42 -6.06 2.23
CA GLY A 14 4.47 -7.15 2.10
C GLY A 14 3.37 -6.86 1.09
N ASN A 15 2.57 -7.90 0.84
CA ASN A 15 1.40 -7.84 -0.03
C ASN A 15 0.14 -7.67 0.81
N TRP A 16 -0.63 -6.63 0.51
CA TRP A 16 -1.83 -6.25 1.22
C TRP A 16 -2.97 -6.07 0.21
N GLN A 17 -4.20 -6.34 0.64
CA GLN A 17 -5.39 -6.19 -0.19
C GLN A 17 -6.38 -5.27 0.50
N LEU A 18 -6.93 -4.31 -0.24
CA LEU A 18 -7.92 -3.38 0.26
C LEU A 18 -9.17 -4.15 0.69
N THR A 19 -9.61 -3.93 1.92
CA THR A 19 -10.75 -4.63 2.50
C THR A 19 -12.01 -4.31 1.70
N GLY A 20 -12.73 -5.34 1.24
CA GLY A 20 -13.92 -5.18 0.40
C GLY A 20 -13.64 -4.85 -1.07
N SER A 21 -12.40 -5.02 -1.54
CA SER A 21 -12.02 -4.82 -2.94
C SER A 21 -11.00 -5.86 -3.43
N LEU A 22 -10.83 -5.97 -4.76
CA LEU A 22 -9.76 -6.76 -5.39
C LEU A 22 -8.48 -5.94 -5.61
N ILE A 23 -8.44 -4.72 -5.08
CA ILE A 23 -7.28 -3.83 -5.18
C ILE A 23 -6.21 -4.33 -4.22
N THR A 24 -5.00 -4.54 -4.75
CA THR A 24 -3.84 -4.95 -3.98
C THR A 24 -2.79 -3.86 -3.94
N ILE A 25 -1.99 -3.86 -2.89
CA ILE A 25 -0.83 -3.00 -2.68
C ILE A 25 0.32 -3.83 -2.12
N SER A 26 1.49 -3.63 -2.69
CA SER A 26 2.71 -4.34 -2.38
C SER A 26 3.81 -3.33 -2.14
N PHE A 27 4.41 -3.40 -0.96
CA PHE A 27 5.53 -2.55 -0.58
C PHE A 27 6.82 -3.36 -0.52
N THR A 28 7.87 -2.86 -1.16
CA THR A 28 9.18 -3.52 -1.25
C THR A 28 10.26 -2.47 -1.35
N LYS A 29 11.21 -2.43 -0.40
CA LYS A 29 12.41 -1.58 -0.42
C LYS A 29 12.18 -0.20 -1.07
N GLU A 30 11.22 0.56 -0.52
CA GLU A 30 10.88 1.95 -0.94
C GLU A 30 10.07 2.08 -2.25
N VAL A 31 9.71 0.97 -2.87
CA VAL A 31 8.82 0.89 -4.03
C VAL A 31 7.45 0.39 -3.60
N VAL A 32 6.42 1.09 -4.03
CA VAL A 32 5.03 0.67 -3.91
C VAL A 32 4.53 0.26 -5.29
N SER A 33 3.86 -0.87 -5.34
CA SER A 33 3.18 -1.33 -6.55
C SER A 33 1.83 -1.89 -6.18
N GLY A 34 0.91 -1.99 -7.12
CA GLY A 34 -0.37 -2.59 -6.84
C GLY A 34 -1.19 -2.83 -8.08
N GLN A 35 -2.14 -3.74 -7.94
CA GLN A 35 -3.08 -4.07 -8.99
C GLN A 35 -4.45 -3.54 -8.60
N MET A 36 -5.04 -2.76 -9.49
CA MET A 36 -6.42 -2.33 -9.39
C MET A 36 -7.26 -3.14 -10.39
N PHE A 37 -8.55 -2.83 -10.49
CA PHE A 37 -9.48 -3.61 -11.31
C PHE A 37 -9.16 -3.53 -12.80
N CYS A 38 -8.87 -2.33 -13.28
CA CYS A 38 -8.67 -2.07 -14.70
C CYS A 38 -7.23 -1.64 -14.99
N ASN A 39 -6.54 -1.08 -13.99
CA ASN A 39 -5.19 -0.56 -14.15
C ASN A 39 -4.22 -1.11 -13.09
N THR A 40 -2.93 -0.97 -13.35
CA THR A 40 -1.88 -1.18 -12.34
C THR A 40 -1.21 0.15 -12.03
N TYR A 41 -0.75 0.28 -10.80
CA TYR A 41 0.01 1.43 -10.37
C TYR A 41 1.33 1.02 -9.75
N PHE A 42 2.30 1.91 -9.87
CA PHE A 42 3.62 1.76 -9.30
C PHE A 42 4.16 3.12 -8.94
N GLY A 43 5.02 3.16 -7.94
CA GLY A 43 5.56 4.39 -7.44
C GLY A 43 6.61 4.18 -6.40
N THR A 44 7.08 5.28 -5.86
CA THR A 44 8.01 5.29 -4.73
C THR A 44 7.31 5.89 -3.53
N TYR A 45 7.69 5.38 -2.36
CA TYR A 45 7.18 5.85 -1.09
C TYR A 45 8.33 6.02 -0.12
N THR A 46 8.16 6.95 0.80
CA THR A 46 9.10 7.19 1.89
C THR A 46 8.33 7.08 3.19
N THR A 47 8.82 6.27 4.13
CA THR A 47 8.23 6.13 5.45
C THR A 47 9.18 6.63 6.52
N SER A 48 8.65 7.39 7.47
CA SER A 48 9.33 7.75 8.71
C SER A 48 8.64 7.02 9.85
N THR A 49 9.27 5.95 10.33
CA THR A 49 8.76 5.17 11.46
C THR A 49 8.85 6.00 12.74
N THR A 50 7.71 6.28 13.36
CA THR A 50 7.64 7.01 14.65
C THR A 50 7.53 6.03 15.82
N SER A 51 6.92 4.86 15.61
CA SER A 51 6.74 3.78 16.58
C SER A 51 6.83 2.41 15.91
N THR A 52 6.89 1.32 16.68
CA THR A 52 7.08 -0.06 16.19
C THR A 52 6.06 -0.49 15.11
N CYS A 53 4.86 0.07 15.12
CA CYS A 53 3.75 -0.29 14.22
C CYS A 53 3.14 0.92 13.49
N GLU A 54 3.58 2.15 13.78
CA GLU A 54 2.99 3.38 13.24
C GLU A 54 4.10 4.30 12.72
N GLY A 55 3.81 5.02 11.64
CA GLY A 55 4.71 6.04 11.13
C GLY A 55 4.03 6.99 10.17
N GLU A 56 4.82 7.94 9.68
CA GLU A 56 4.44 8.80 8.58
C GLU A 56 4.77 8.10 7.27
N ILE A 57 3.89 8.22 6.28
CA ILE A 57 4.13 7.76 4.90
C ILE A 57 3.96 8.93 3.95
N LYS A 58 4.85 9.02 2.98
CA LYS A 58 4.77 10.00 1.89
C LYS A 58 4.93 9.28 0.57
N LEU A 59 3.96 9.47 -0.32
CA LEU A 59 3.98 8.92 -1.67
C LEU A 59 4.42 10.04 -2.62
N ASP A 60 5.59 9.89 -3.23
CA ASP A 60 6.20 11.00 -3.97
C ASP A 60 5.78 10.98 -5.45
N SER A 61 5.64 9.80 -6.04
CA SER A 61 5.27 9.65 -7.45
C SER A 61 4.52 8.35 -7.66
N LEU A 62 3.20 8.44 -7.82
CA LEU A 62 2.36 7.31 -8.23
C LEU A 62 2.09 7.42 -9.74
N ALA A 63 2.70 6.52 -10.50
CA ALA A 63 2.37 6.30 -11.89
C ALA A 63 1.28 5.23 -11.99
N CYS A 64 0.28 5.46 -12.82
CA CYS A 64 -0.80 4.52 -13.09
C CYS A 64 -0.93 4.35 -14.61
N THR A 65 -1.12 3.12 -15.07
CA THR A 65 -1.46 2.87 -16.47
C THR A 65 -2.90 3.28 -16.69
N GLN A 66 -3.17 4.52 -17.07
CA GLN A 66 -4.54 5.05 -17.18
C GLN A 66 -5.26 4.53 -18.45
N VAL A 67 -5.53 3.22 -18.54
CA VAL A 67 -6.26 2.61 -19.65
C VAL A 67 -7.73 2.47 -19.26
N GLY A 68 -8.58 3.38 -19.72
CA GLY A 68 -10.03 3.13 -19.75
C GLY A 68 -10.77 3.04 -18.41
N CYS A 69 -10.14 3.29 -17.26
CA CYS A 69 -10.87 3.46 -16.00
C CYS A 69 -11.84 4.62 -16.11
N GLN A 70 -13.09 4.38 -15.72
CA GLN A 70 -14.09 5.43 -15.59
C GLN A 70 -13.65 6.43 -14.51
N GLU A 71 -13.74 7.72 -14.82
CA GLU A 71 -13.54 8.79 -13.84
C GLU A 71 -14.55 8.60 -12.68
N ASN A 72 -14.09 8.68 -11.43
CA ASN A 72 -14.85 8.33 -10.20
C ASN A 72 -15.04 6.84 -9.89
N SER A 73 -14.29 5.95 -10.51
CA SER A 73 -14.19 4.55 -10.06
C SER A 73 -13.62 4.44 -8.62
N GLN A 74 -13.83 3.29 -7.98
CA GLN A 74 -13.22 2.95 -6.68
C GLN A 74 -11.70 3.15 -6.71
N GLU A 75 -11.07 2.89 -7.86
CA GLU A 75 -9.63 3.02 -8.11
C GLU A 75 -9.17 4.49 -8.03
N TYR A 76 -9.98 5.42 -8.55
CA TYR A 76 -9.69 6.85 -8.45
C TYR A 76 -9.79 7.34 -7.00
N GLN A 77 -10.84 6.94 -6.28
CA GLN A 77 -11.00 7.28 -4.85
C GLN A 77 -9.86 6.69 -4.02
N TYR A 78 -9.50 5.44 -4.31
CA TYR A 78 -8.37 4.75 -3.71
C TYR A 78 -7.05 5.50 -3.91
N LEU A 79 -6.68 5.84 -5.16
CA LEU A 79 -5.45 6.56 -5.43
C LEU A 79 -5.42 7.94 -4.77
N LYS A 80 -6.56 8.64 -4.73
CA LYS A 80 -6.68 9.93 -4.06
C LYS A 80 -6.52 9.81 -2.54
N ALA A 81 -7.19 8.85 -1.91
CA ALA A 81 -7.06 8.58 -0.48
C ALA A 81 -5.63 8.16 -0.13
N LEU A 82 -5.02 7.31 -0.96
CA LEU A 82 -3.64 6.88 -0.81
C LEU A 82 -2.68 8.07 -0.90
N GLN A 83 -2.81 8.94 -1.92
CA GLN A 83 -1.99 10.17 -2.03
C GLN A 83 -2.21 11.16 -0.88
N SER A 84 -3.42 11.19 -0.31
CA SER A 84 -3.73 12.06 0.83
C SER A 84 -3.27 11.46 2.16
N ALA A 85 -2.89 10.19 2.19
CA ALA A 85 -2.45 9.54 3.41
C ALA A 85 -1.05 10.03 3.79
N THR A 86 -0.94 10.51 5.02
CA THR A 86 0.33 10.99 5.61
C THR A 86 0.82 10.07 6.72
N SER A 87 0.02 9.11 7.15
CA SER A 87 0.32 8.17 8.22
C SER A 87 -0.09 6.75 7.85
N TYR A 88 0.63 5.79 8.42
CA TYR A 88 0.34 4.37 8.29
C TYR A 88 0.40 3.68 9.65
N LEU A 89 -0.37 2.62 9.79
CA LEU A 89 -0.40 1.71 10.93
C LEU A 89 -0.36 0.28 10.39
N VAL A 90 0.71 -0.46 10.67
CA VAL A 90 0.88 -1.85 10.25
C VAL A 90 0.76 -2.78 11.45
N SER A 91 0.13 -3.92 11.27
CA SER A 91 -0.05 -4.99 12.24
C SER A 91 0.25 -6.34 11.59
N GLU A 92 0.18 -7.43 12.36
CA GLU A 92 0.54 -8.77 11.86
C GLU A 92 -0.30 -9.23 10.65
N THR A 93 -1.56 -8.80 10.60
CA THR A 93 -2.54 -9.22 9.58
C THR A 93 -3.26 -8.06 8.89
N THR A 94 -3.08 -6.83 9.36
CA THR A 94 -3.80 -5.65 8.87
C THR A 94 -2.84 -4.49 8.66
N LEU A 95 -3.15 -3.65 7.69
CA LEU A 95 -2.44 -2.43 7.40
C LEU A 95 -3.47 -1.32 7.19
N SER A 96 -3.29 -0.19 7.85
CA SER A 96 -4.12 1.00 7.66
C SER A 96 -3.25 2.13 7.15
N ILE A 97 -3.64 2.79 6.06
CA ILE A 97 -2.93 3.93 5.49
C ILE A 97 -3.94 5.07 5.35
N GLY A 98 -3.83 6.09 6.21
CA GLY A 98 -4.87 7.12 6.33
C GLY A 98 -6.25 6.50 6.62
N GLU A 99 -7.19 6.68 5.69
CA GLU A 99 -8.55 6.12 5.75
C GLU A 99 -8.70 4.73 5.12
N LEU A 100 -7.64 4.20 4.49
CA LEU A 100 -7.66 2.93 3.77
C LEU A 100 -7.28 1.79 4.70
N GLU A 101 -8.07 0.71 4.69
CA GLU A 101 -7.81 -0.49 5.46
C GLU A 101 -7.52 -1.69 4.55
N PHE A 102 -6.40 -2.35 4.81
CA PHE A 102 -5.91 -3.48 4.07
C PHE A 102 -5.75 -4.71 4.96
N SER A 103 -5.99 -5.87 4.37
CA SER A 103 -5.75 -7.17 4.97
C SER A 103 -4.54 -7.82 4.33
N ARG A 104 -3.72 -8.51 5.12
CA ARG A 104 -2.54 -9.21 4.62
C ARG A 104 -2.95 -10.33 3.67
N VAL A 105 -2.36 -10.36 2.49
CA VAL A 105 -2.57 -11.46 1.54
C VAL A 105 -1.59 -12.57 1.92
N ALA A 106 -2.13 -13.69 2.41
CA ALA A 106 -1.32 -14.89 2.60
C ALA A 106 -1.03 -15.49 1.22
N GLU A 107 0.26 -15.60 0.88
CA GLU A 107 0.75 -16.34 -0.30
C GLU A 107 0.59 -17.85 -0.13
#